data_AF-A0AAV6WJ10-F1
#
_entry.id   AF-A0AAV6WJ10-F1
#
_cell.length_a   1.000
_cell.length_b   1.000
_cell.length_c   1.000
_cell.angle_alpha   90.00
_cell.angle_beta   90.00
_cell.angle_gamma   90.00
#
_symmetry.space_group_name_H-M   'P 1'
#
loop_
_entity.id
_entity.type
_entity.pdbx_description
1 polymer ?
#
loop_
_entity_poly.entity_id
_entity_poly.type
_entity_poly.pdbx_seq_one_letter_code
_entity_poly.pdbx_strand_id
1 'polypeptide(L)'
;MRVHLLSFEVPEEVVAQGRVVSKDPIKDVGGFKLGPDFWEIYVEIAIKDEEFLIRPRGHFSTIKEVVGSTIAWPSSKVNGKDQSSCFL
;
A
#
# COMPACT_ATOMS: atom_id res chain seq x y z
N MET A 1 6.13 5.74 9.44
CA MET A 1 6.60 4.32 9.43
C MET A 1 6.70 3.87 7.97
N ARG A 2 7.89 3.45 7.52
CA ARG A 2 8.08 2.85 6.19
C ARG A 2 7.60 1.40 6.19
N VAL A 3 7.01 0.98 5.09
CA VAL A 3 6.44 -0.35 4.91
C VAL A 3 6.64 -0.83 3.48
N HIS A 4 6.59 -2.14 3.31
CA HIS A 4 6.49 -2.78 2.00
C HIS A 4 5.04 -3.22 1.77
N LEU A 5 4.56 -3.04 0.55
CA LEU A 5 3.27 -3.55 0.10
C LEU A 5 3.49 -4.91 -0.55
N LEU A 6 2.65 -5.88 -0.20
CA LEU A 6 2.71 -7.24 -0.72
C LEU A 6 1.70 -7.42 -1.86
N SER A 7 2.08 -8.23 -2.86
CA SER A 7 1.21 -8.62 -3.98
C SER A 7 -0.06 -9.30 -3.49
N PHE A 8 -1.15 -9.11 -4.24
CA PHE A 8 -2.38 -9.86 -4.02
C PHE A 8 -2.26 -11.31 -4.47
N GLU A 9 -1.53 -11.57 -5.54
CA GLU A 9 -1.44 -12.87 -6.20
C GLU A 9 -0.26 -13.71 -5.72
N VAL A 10 0.91 -13.09 -5.56
CA VAL A 10 2.14 -13.80 -5.19
C VAL A 10 2.42 -13.61 -3.69
N PRO A 11 2.37 -14.68 -2.88
CA PRO A 11 2.67 -14.59 -1.45
C PRO A 11 4.07 -14.02 -1.21
N GLU A 12 4.18 -13.11 -0.24
CA GLU A 12 5.43 -12.46 0.20
C GLU A 12 6.14 -11.60 -0.86
N GLU A 13 5.67 -11.53 -2.11
CA GLU A 13 6.26 -10.66 -3.12
C GLU A 13 6.00 -9.19 -2.78
N VAL A 14 7.07 -8.41 -2.74
CA VAL A 14 6.98 -6.96 -2.54
C VAL A 14 6.72 -6.26 -3.87
N VAL A 15 5.65 -5.47 -3.91
CA VAL A 15 5.21 -4.74 -5.11
C VAL A 15 5.49 -3.24 -5.02
N ALA A 16 5.63 -2.70 -3.81
CA ALA A 16 5.93 -1.29 -3.59
C ALA A 16 6.55 -1.03 -2.22
N GLN A 17 7.20 0.12 -2.08
CA GLN A 17 7.57 0.71 -0.80
C GLN A 17 6.73 1.96 -0.56
N GLY A 18 6.31 2.17 0.69
CA GLY A 18 5.54 3.35 1.06
C GLY A 18 5.62 3.70 2.53
N ARG A 19 4.78 4.65 2.94
CA ARG A 19 4.63 5.10 4.33
C ARG A 19 3.18 5.02 4.74
N VAL A 20 2.93 4.53 5.96
CA VAL A 20 1.58 4.60 6.56
C VAL A 20 1.27 6.07 6.90
N VAL A 21 0.17 6.57 6.34
CA VAL A 21 -0.36 7.93 6.58
C VAL A 21 -1.49 7.89 7.61
N SER A 22 -2.41 6.93 7.51
CA SER A 22 -3.54 6.77 8.43
C SER A 22 -3.99 5.31 8.56
N LYS A 23 -4.57 4.99 9.71
CA LYS A 23 -5.30 3.74 9.99
C LYS A 23 -6.73 4.01 10.46
N ASP A 24 -7.18 5.27 10.39
CA ASP A 24 -8.53 5.66 10.80
C ASP A 24 -9.56 5.16 9.78
N PRO A 25 -10.46 4.23 10.14
CA PRO A 25 -11.39 3.61 9.20
C PRO A 25 -12.41 4.60 8.62
N ILE A 26 -12.67 5.73 9.29
CA ILE A 26 -13.63 6.74 8.83
C ILE A 26 -13.00 7.84 7.98
N LYS A 27 -11.67 7.82 7.81
CA LYS A 27 -10.98 8.78 6.94
C LYS A 27 -11.35 8.52 5.48
N ASP A 28 -11.60 9.60 4.74
CA ASP A 28 -11.82 9.52 3.30
C ASP A 28 -10.48 9.47 2.55
N VAL A 29 -10.29 8.40 1.77
CA VAL A 29 -9.15 8.21 0.88
C VAL A 29 -9.71 7.98 -0.50
N GLY A 30 -9.42 8.91 -1.42
CA GLY A 30 -9.88 8.76 -2.79
C GLY A 30 -11.40 8.88 -2.97
N GLY A 31 -12.11 9.55 -2.05
CA GLY A 31 -13.57 9.73 -2.10
C GLY A 31 -14.39 8.65 -1.41
N PHE A 32 -13.72 7.65 -0.82
CA PHE A 32 -14.36 6.57 -0.07
C PHE A 32 -13.78 6.46 1.33
N LYS A 33 -14.60 6.01 2.28
CA LYS A 33 -14.13 5.63 3.61
C LYS A 33 -13.08 4.53 3.51
N LEU A 34 -11.99 4.68 4.26
CA LEU A 34 -10.88 3.73 4.26
C LEU A 34 -11.37 2.32 4.63
N GLY A 35 -12.16 2.22 5.71
CA GLY A 35 -12.64 0.96 6.26
C GLY A 35 -11.65 0.31 7.22
N PRO A 36 -12.11 -0.64 8.06
CA PRO A 36 -11.31 -1.22 9.15
C PRO A 36 -10.12 -2.05 8.68
N ASP A 37 -10.20 -2.64 7.48
CA ASP A 37 -9.19 -3.58 6.99
C ASP A 37 -8.09 -2.92 6.15
N PHE A 38 -8.14 -1.60 5.97
CA PHE A 38 -7.26 -0.87 5.07
C PHE A 38 -6.45 0.19 5.80
N TRP A 39 -5.23 0.40 5.34
CA TRP A 39 -4.41 1.54 5.73
C TRP A 39 -4.26 2.49 4.55
N GLU A 40 -4.18 3.78 4.85
CA GLU A 40 -3.79 4.79 3.87
C GLU A 40 -2.28 4.78 3.76
N ILE A 41 -1.79 4.48 2.56
CA ILE A 41 -0.36 4.39 2.26
C ILE A 41 0.00 5.46 1.24
N TYR A 42 1.02 6.26 1.55
CA TYR A 42 1.72 7.07 0.57
C TYR A 42 2.75 6.20 -0.14
N VAL A 43 2.62 6.03 -1.47
CA VAL A 43 3.51 5.17 -2.26
C VAL A 43 4.76 5.97 -2.64
N GLU A 44 5.93 5.51 -2.20
CA GLU A 44 7.21 6.15 -2.49
C GLU A 44 7.87 5.54 -3.75
N ILE A 45 7.82 4.21 -3.89
CA ILE A 45 8.52 3.47 -4.94
C ILE A 45 7.64 2.33 -5.44
N ALA A 46 7.50 2.20 -6.76
CA ALA A 46 6.96 1.02 -7.43
C ALA A 46 8.08 0.00 -7.67
N ILE A 47 7.85 -1.26 -7.29
CA ILE A 47 8.78 -2.40 -7.52
C ILE A 47 8.18 -3.33 -8.59
N LYS A 48 6.85 -3.51 -8.58
CA LYS A 48 6.10 -4.20 -9.63
C LYS A 48 5.09 -3.23 -10.22
N ASP A 49 5.40 -2.72 -11.40
CA ASP A 49 4.63 -1.67 -12.05
C ASP A 49 3.16 -2.07 -12.30
N GLU A 50 2.92 -3.34 -12.64
CA GLU A 50 1.62 -3.85 -13.11
C GLU A 50 0.74 -4.48 -12.02
N GLU A 51 1.13 -4.41 -10.73
CA GLU A 51 0.23 -4.83 -9.66
C GLU A 51 -0.99 -3.90 -9.62
N PHE A 52 -2.17 -4.47 -9.79
CA PHE A 52 -3.42 -3.73 -9.81
C PHE A 52 -3.85 -3.26 -8.42
N LEU A 53 -4.45 -2.07 -8.36
CA LEU A 53 -5.04 -1.54 -7.15
C LEU A 53 -6.35 -2.26 -6.86
N ILE A 54 -6.55 -2.70 -5.62
CA ILE A 54 -7.83 -3.27 -5.16
C ILE A 54 -8.97 -2.24 -5.17
N ARG A 55 -8.63 -0.95 -5.07
CA ARG A 55 -9.57 0.18 -5.21
C ARG A 55 -9.02 1.16 -6.23
N PRO A 56 -9.30 0.95 -7.54
CA PRO A 56 -8.94 1.90 -8.58
C PRO A 56 -9.58 3.27 -8.33
N ARG A 57 -8.90 4.34 -8.70
CA ARG A 57 -9.39 5.72 -8.55
C ARG A 57 -9.21 6.50 -9.85
N GLY A 58 -10.33 6.82 -10.51
CA GLY A 58 -10.29 7.50 -11.80
C GLY A 58 -9.53 6.68 -12.83
N HIS A 59 -8.45 7.24 -13.39
CA HIS A 59 -7.57 6.57 -14.34
C HIS A 59 -6.45 5.74 -13.70
N PHE A 60 -6.30 5.77 -12.36
CA PHE A 60 -5.25 5.03 -11.67
C PHE A 60 -5.72 3.62 -11.33
N SER A 61 -5.03 2.64 -11.89
CA SER A 61 -5.34 1.21 -11.79
C SER A 61 -4.16 0.37 -11.32
N THR A 62 -2.93 0.88 -11.37
CA THR A 62 -1.71 0.13 -11.02
C THR A 62 -0.84 0.85 -9.98
N ILE A 63 0.08 0.11 -9.35
CA ILE A 63 1.08 0.65 -8.41
C ILE A 63 1.95 1.75 -9.04
N LYS A 64 2.37 1.57 -10.30
CA LYS A 64 3.21 2.56 -11.00
C LYS A 64 2.53 3.93 -11.09
N GLU A 65 1.25 3.94 -11.40
CA GLU A 65 0.49 5.16 -11.65
C GLU A 65 0.24 5.98 -10.38
N VAL A 66 0.34 5.36 -9.20
CA VAL A 66 0.06 6.01 -7.91
C VAL A 66 1.31 6.37 -7.11
N VAL A 67 2.50 6.21 -7.69
CA VAL A 67 3.75 6.70 -7.08
C VAL A 67 3.62 8.20 -6.81
N GLY A 68 3.95 8.63 -5.60
CA GLY A 68 3.78 10.02 -5.16
C GLY A 68 2.37 10.39 -4.71
N SER A 69 1.44 9.41 -4.62
CA SER A 69 0.07 9.58 -4.15
C SER A 69 -0.28 8.65 -2.99
N THR A 70 -1.43 8.88 -2.35
CA THR A 70 -1.97 8.01 -1.30
C THR A 70 -3.02 7.05 -1.84
N ILE A 71 -2.95 5.79 -1.41
CA ILE A 71 -3.93 4.74 -1.73
C ILE A 71 -4.44 4.07 -0.46
N ALA A 72 -5.61 3.42 -0.56
CA ALA A 72 -6.05 2.44 0.43
C ALA A 72 -5.44 1.08 0.09
N TRP A 73 -4.68 0.49 1.02
CA TRP A 73 -4.09 -0.84 0.85
C TRP A 73 -4.54 -1.78 1.98
N PRO A 74 -4.82 -3.06 1.70
CA PRO A 74 -5.21 -4.00 2.75
C PRO A 74 -4.10 -4.12 3.80
N SER A 75 -4.45 -3.91 5.06
CA SER A 75 -3.52 -3.95 6.19
C SER A 75 -2.81 -5.30 6.33
N SER A 76 -3.48 -6.40 5.93
CA SER A 76 -2.92 -7.75 5.86
C SER A 76 -1.84 -7.92 4.78
N LYS A 77 -1.75 -6.98 3.83
CA LYS A 77 -0.76 -6.94 2.75
C LYS A 77 0.26 -5.81 2.96
N VAL A 78 0.42 -5.34 4.20
CA VAL A 78 1.44 -4.36 4.59
C VAL A 78 2.46 -5.03 5.50
N ASN A 79 3.72 -5.08 5.07
CA ASN A 79 4.83 -5.58 5.87
C ASN A 79 5.65 -4.42 6.45
N GLY A 80 5.65 -4.29 7.77
CA GLY A 80 6.42 -3.30 8.52
C GLY A 80 7.79 -3.77 8.99
N LYS A 81 8.23 -4.99 8.62
CA LYS A 81 9.57 -5.45 8.97
C LYS A 81 10.61 -4.61 8.24
N ASP A 82 11.18 -3.67 8.98
CA ASP A 82 12.52 -3.17 8.72
C ASP A 82 13.45 -4.38 8.55
N GLN A 83 14.24 -4.41 7.47
CA GLN A 83 15.25 -5.46 7.26
C GLN A 83 16.38 -5.41 8.30
N SER A 84 16.29 -4.52 9.30
CA SER A 84 17.16 -4.49 10.47
C SER A 84 16.92 -5.59 11.51
N SER A 85 15.98 -6.53 11.29
CA SER A 85 15.94 -7.81 12.04
C SER A 85 16.56 -8.95 11.22
N CYS A 86 17.76 -8.69 10.67
CA CYS A 86 18.79 -9.72 10.58
C CYS A 86 19.77 -9.45 11.72
N PHE A 87 19.98 -10.46 12.57
CA PHE A 87 20.88 -10.50 13.74
C PHE A 87 20.41 -9.75 15.00
N LEU A 88 19.57 -10.41 15.79
CA LEU A 88 19.89 -10.76 17.19
C LEU A 88 19.33 -12.15 17.50
#